data_AF-W6YCM7-F1
#
_entry.id   AF-W6YCM7-F1
#
_cell.length_a   1.000
_cell.length_b   1.000
_cell.length_c   1.000
_cell.angle_alpha   90.00
_cell.angle_beta   90.00
_cell.angle_gamma   90.00
#
_symmetry.space_group_name_H-M   'P 1'
#
loop_
_entity.id
_entity.type
_entity.pdbx_description
1 polymer ?
#
loop_
_entity_poly.entity_id
_entity_poly.type
_entity_poly.pdbx_seq_one_letter_code
_entity_poly.pdbx_strand_id
1 'polypeptide(L)'
;MSSPLTVRNLTPIAISLLRVERFEDPNTLQSKAHGYFLSPKSTTPATPTSPELSGHAQSFNHQDLEVTLQPFESYTLKFPNQNQPRNAATLSSPVLRITIQTAKAERYRIDSNPSYTQKSTQAFTALSANPSANYNAIFHPSKPIPHLAIQSNHIPSYASWMSTLPDNLPLSAISIPGTHNSHTHYRALPSVRCQVHDIKTQLENGIRFLDIRVQPIHATDTSKKELYLVHGAFPISLTGPKYLAPILQTCYNFLAAHPSETLLVSLKREGVGSATDDHLATILQKHYITPNSTRWYTQNKTPYLSSVRGKLILLRRYTISPSPFNNPNEKPAGLDATAWPHNSTHALFPSSPSSPTSPTQSSFCLQDYCEVLVPSLIPEKLHHCTEHLARAAAVTHPIPGVTTDASHPVPPAPLHLNFLSASNFWKRACWPSAIAKVVNEGVERGMCGGFYLQSLGSGQEEEEEEEGVVRKRQENGDGSTGVVIMDCVGENGDWDLVRLVIGMNMGVLLKYSFCIA
;
A
#
# COMPACT_ATOMS: atom_id res chain seq x y z
N MET A 1 -29.50 19.50 6.71
CA MET A 1 -28.98 18.39 7.53
C MET A 1 -27.47 18.47 7.49
N SER A 2 -26.79 18.42 8.64
CA SER A 2 -25.32 18.34 8.63
C SER A 2 -24.90 16.96 8.09
N SER A 3 -23.98 16.94 7.13
CA SER A 3 -23.54 15.69 6.51
C SER A 3 -22.89 14.76 7.54
N PRO A 4 -23.21 13.46 7.53
CA PRO A 4 -22.56 12.48 8.40
C PRO A 4 -21.07 12.36 8.07
N LEU A 5 -20.28 11.90 9.04
CA LEU A 5 -18.86 11.60 8.87
C LEU A 5 -18.53 10.26 9.54
N THR A 6 -17.93 9.34 8.80
CA THR A 6 -17.50 8.06 9.35
C THR A 6 -16.06 8.15 9.83
N VAL A 7 -15.82 7.95 11.12
CA VAL A 7 -14.49 7.90 11.71
C VAL A 7 -14.05 6.44 11.83
N ARG A 8 -12.85 6.10 11.33
CA ARG A 8 -12.29 4.74 11.40
C ARG A 8 -11.00 4.75 12.22
N ASN A 9 -10.83 3.80 13.12
CA ASN A 9 -9.61 3.61 13.88
C ASN A 9 -8.66 2.63 13.15
N LEU A 10 -7.54 3.10 12.60
CA LEU A 10 -6.48 2.27 12.01
C LEU A 10 -5.24 2.20 12.92
N THR A 11 -5.42 2.30 14.24
CA THR A 11 -4.34 2.24 15.23
C THR A 11 -4.37 0.92 16.02
N PRO A 12 -3.25 0.50 16.67
CA PRO A 12 -3.24 -0.72 17.48
C PRO A 12 -4.00 -0.65 18.80
N ILE A 13 -4.50 0.53 19.16
CA ILE A 13 -5.12 0.75 20.46
C ILE A 13 -6.57 1.17 20.29
N ALA A 14 -7.36 0.94 21.32
CA ALA A 14 -8.68 1.52 21.40
C ALA A 14 -8.58 3.06 21.45
N ILE A 15 -9.49 3.72 20.74
CA ILE A 15 -9.62 5.19 20.71
C ILE A 15 -11.04 5.54 21.11
N SER A 16 -11.20 6.31 22.18
CA SER A 16 -12.49 6.85 22.58
C SER A 16 -12.75 8.18 21.86
N LEU A 17 -13.84 8.26 21.11
CA LEU A 17 -14.39 9.50 20.60
C LEU A 17 -15.14 10.18 21.75
N LEU A 18 -14.59 11.26 22.29
CA LEU A 18 -15.13 11.90 23.49
C LEU A 18 -16.14 13.00 23.18
N ARG A 19 -15.88 13.76 22.10
CA ARG A 19 -16.64 14.98 21.83
C ARG A 19 -16.51 15.38 20.38
N VAL A 20 -17.62 15.85 19.82
CA VAL A 20 -17.66 16.52 18.53
C VAL A 20 -18.30 17.89 18.68
N GLU A 21 -17.58 18.90 18.26
CA GLU A 21 -18.03 20.30 18.29
C GLU A 21 -18.20 20.83 16.87
N ARG A 22 -19.14 21.76 16.69
CA ARG A 22 -19.42 22.36 15.39
C ARG A 22 -19.13 23.86 15.39
N PHE A 23 -18.43 24.30 14.35
CA PHE A 23 -18.08 25.70 14.13
C PHE A 23 -18.40 26.13 12.70
N GLU A 24 -18.59 27.43 12.53
CA GLU A 24 -18.68 28.06 11.22
C GLU A 24 -17.31 28.04 10.53
N ASP A 25 -17.27 27.63 9.26
CA ASP A 25 -16.02 27.59 8.50
C ASP A 25 -15.69 29.00 7.97
N PRO A 26 -14.61 29.67 8.44
CA PRO A 26 -14.21 30.96 7.90
C PRO A 26 -13.79 30.90 6.41
N ASN A 27 -13.56 29.70 5.85
CA ASN A 27 -13.05 29.49 4.49
C ASN A 27 -14.11 28.98 3.49
N THR A 28 -15.40 29.02 3.82
CA THR A 28 -16.52 28.58 2.94
C THR A 28 -16.57 29.26 1.57
N LEU A 29 -15.77 30.31 1.32
CA LEU A 29 -15.66 31.00 0.04
C LEU A 29 -14.51 30.51 -0.87
N GLN A 30 -13.57 29.67 -0.40
CA GLN A 30 -12.39 29.28 -1.20
C GLN A 30 -12.55 27.99 -2.03
N SER A 31 -13.63 27.22 -1.85
CA SER A 31 -13.81 25.92 -2.54
C SER A 31 -14.91 25.89 -3.61
N LYS A 32 -15.37 27.04 -4.11
CA LYS A 32 -16.24 27.08 -5.30
C LYS A 32 -15.39 26.92 -6.56
N ALA A 33 -15.62 25.84 -7.31
CA ALA A 33 -15.03 25.63 -8.63
C ALA A 33 -15.38 26.81 -9.55
N HIS A 34 -14.41 27.68 -9.81
CA HIS A 34 -14.57 28.74 -10.80
C HIS A 34 -14.33 28.14 -12.19
N GLY A 35 -15.31 28.36 -13.08
CA GLY A 35 -15.24 27.97 -14.47
C GLY A 35 -14.07 28.62 -15.22
N TYR A 36 -13.58 27.86 -16.20
CA TYR A 36 -12.69 28.21 -17.31
C TYR A 36 -12.21 29.67 -17.41
N PHE A 37 -10.91 29.92 -17.17
CA PHE A 37 -10.09 30.87 -17.95
C PHE A 37 -8.60 30.47 -17.90
N LEU A 38 -7.93 30.57 -19.05
CA LEU A 38 -6.53 30.21 -19.31
C LEU A 38 -5.56 31.25 -18.73
N SER A 39 -4.66 30.85 -17.82
CA SER A 39 -3.27 31.35 -17.69
C SER A 39 -2.48 30.63 -16.59
N PRO A 40 -1.15 30.43 -16.74
CA PRO A 40 -0.37 29.62 -15.82
C PRO A 40 0.18 30.48 -14.68
N LYS A 41 -0.29 30.23 -13.46
CA LYS A 41 0.41 30.64 -12.24
C LYS A 41 0.51 29.45 -11.29
N SER A 42 1.75 29.16 -10.93
CA SER A 42 2.15 28.27 -9.84
C SER A 42 1.31 28.54 -8.59
N THR A 43 0.43 27.63 -8.22
CA THR A 43 -0.31 27.64 -6.96
C THR A 43 0.22 26.53 -6.06
N THR A 44 1.02 26.92 -5.08
CA THR A 44 1.23 26.15 -3.85
C THR A 44 -0.12 25.94 -3.18
N PRO A 45 -0.52 24.71 -2.79
CA PRO A 45 -1.71 24.49 -1.99
C PRO A 45 -1.39 24.89 -0.55
N ALA A 46 -1.77 26.12 -0.17
CA ALA A 46 -1.75 26.55 1.22
C ALA A 46 -3.03 26.03 1.90
N THR A 47 -2.95 24.86 2.53
CA THR A 47 -3.88 24.49 3.60
C THR A 47 -3.39 25.21 4.86
N PRO A 48 -4.24 25.96 5.60
CA PRO A 48 -3.78 26.64 6.81
C PRO A 48 -3.42 25.60 7.87
N THR A 49 -2.34 25.86 8.60
CA THR A 49 -1.98 25.06 9.77
C THR A 49 -2.96 25.37 10.91
N SER A 50 -3.24 24.35 11.72
CA SER A 50 -4.18 24.36 12.86
C SER A 50 -4.09 25.55 13.85
N PRO A 51 -2.98 26.32 14.02
CA PRO A 51 -2.95 27.45 14.96
C PRO A 51 -3.85 28.63 14.58
N GLU A 52 -4.06 28.92 13.29
CA GLU A 52 -4.81 30.13 12.85
C GLU A 52 -6.33 30.02 13.05
N LEU A 53 -6.86 28.82 13.23
CA LEU A 53 -8.28 28.54 13.49
C LEU A 53 -8.70 28.78 14.97
N SER A 54 -7.75 29.04 15.86
CA SER A 54 -7.95 28.91 17.31
C SER A 54 -8.42 30.17 18.04
N GLY A 55 -8.44 31.34 17.39
CA GLY A 55 -8.66 32.62 18.08
C GLY A 55 -10.13 33.08 18.25
N HIS A 56 -11.04 32.69 17.35
CA HIS A 56 -12.32 33.43 17.20
C HIS A 56 -13.60 32.60 16.98
N ALA A 57 -13.58 31.27 17.04
CA ALA A 57 -14.79 30.47 16.81
C ALA A 57 -15.43 30.03 18.14
N GLN A 58 -16.53 30.66 18.56
CA GLN A 58 -17.39 30.11 19.62
C GLN A 58 -18.12 28.88 19.07
N SER A 59 -18.08 27.74 19.80
CA SER A 59 -18.83 26.54 19.42
C SER A 59 -20.32 26.82 19.60
N PHE A 60 -21.12 26.69 18.54
CA PHE A 60 -22.56 26.88 18.65
C PHE A 60 -23.29 25.61 19.11
N ASN A 61 -22.66 24.44 18.98
CA ASN A 61 -23.19 23.16 19.40
C ASN A 61 -22.04 22.17 19.69
N HIS A 62 -22.16 21.40 20.77
CA HIS A 62 -21.29 20.28 21.09
C HIS A 62 -22.12 19.04 21.42
N GLN A 63 -21.58 17.89 21.05
CA GLN A 63 -22.11 16.58 21.40
C GLN A 63 -20.98 15.81 22.08
N ASP A 64 -21.15 15.51 23.36
CA ASP A 64 -20.26 14.58 24.04
C ASP A 64 -20.63 13.16 23.56
N LEU A 65 -19.60 12.37 23.30
CA LEU A 65 -19.67 10.99 22.82
C LEU A 65 -18.93 10.12 23.83
N GLU A 66 -19.44 8.92 24.08
CA GLU A 66 -18.75 7.91 24.90
C GLU A 66 -18.47 6.64 24.08
N VAL A 67 -18.16 6.83 22.80
CA VAL A 67 -17.95 5.73 21.85
C VAL A 67 -16.49 5.34 21.84
N THR A 68 -16.19 4.09 22.17
CA THR A 68 -14.84 3.53 22.07
C THR A 68 -14.69 2.68 20.83
N LEU A 69 -13.83 3.11 19.90
CA LEU A 69 -13.47 2.38 18.70
C LEU A 69 -12.29 1.45 18.97
N GLN A 70 -12.49 0.14 18.86
CA GLN A 70 -11.41 -0.83 18.82
C GLN A 70 -10.59 -0.69 17.52
N PRO A 71 -9.37 -1.27 17.46
CA PRO A 71 -8.61 -1.33 16.22
C PRO A 71 -9.44 -1.87 15.05
N PHE A 72 -9.41 -1.14 13.93
CA PHE A 72 -10.15 -1.38 12.69
C PHE A 72 -11.67 -1.17 12.74
N GLU A 73 -12.24 -0.71 13.85
CA GLU A 73 -13.65 -0.34 13.93
C GLU A 73 -13.94 1.04 13.33
N SER A 74 -15.21 1.28 13.00
CA SER A 74 -15.68 2.55 12.44
C SER A 74 -16.94 3.01 13.17
N TYR A 75 -17.10 4.33 13.31
CA TYR A 75 -18.29 4.95 13.88
C TYR A 75 -18.79 6.03 12.94
N THR A 76 -20.10 6.04 12.64
CA THR A 76 -20.68 7.10 11.83
C THR A 76 -21.27 8.16 12.74
N LEU A 77 -20.66 9.34 12.73
CA LEU A 77 -21.17 10.51 13.43
C LEU A 77 -22.52 10.92 12.81
N LYS A 78 -23.61 10.53 13.48
CA LYS A 78 -24.98 10.95 13.16
C LYS A 78 -25.32 12.16 14.01
N PHE A 79 -25.77 13.22 13.35
CA PHE A 79 -26.06 14.49 14.00
C PHE A 79 -27.58 14.66 14.13
N PRO A 80 -28.15 14.57 15.35
CA PRO A 80 -29.58 14.75 15.52
C PRO A 80 -30.00 16.16 15.09
N ASN A 81 -31.16 16.28 14.46
CA ASN A 81 -31.83 17.55 14.19
C ASN A 81 -32.29 18.18 15.52
N GLN A 82 -31.37 18.71 16.33
CA GLN A 82 -31.78 19.49 17.49
C GLN A 82 -32.25 20.88 17.03
N ASN A 83 -33.45 21.24 17.51
CA ASN A 83 -34.16 22.51 17.29
C ASN A 83 -33.22 23.68 17.02
N GLN A 84 -33.04 24.02 15.74
CA GLN A 84 -32.40 25.27 15.35
C GLN A 84 -33.19 26.42 15.98
N PRO A 85 -32.55 27.33 16.76
CA PRO A 85 -33.15 28.61 17.04
C PRO A 85 -33.53 29.25 15.70
N ARG A 86 -34.74 29.80 15.57
CA ARG A 86 -35.29 30.39 14.32
C ARG A 86 -34.41 31.48 13.67
N ASN A 87 -33.30 31.86 14.30
CA ASN A 87 -32.36 32.89 13.86
C ASN A 87 -30.92 32.38 13.62
N ALA A 88 -30.63 31.08 13.73
CA ALA A 88 -29.31 30.56 13.37
C ALA A 88 -29.25 30.36 11.85
N ALA A 89 -28.42 31.15 11.15
CA ALA A 89 -28.15 30.96 9.74
C ALA A 89 -27.87 29.47 9.46
N THR A 90 -28.61 28.91 8.50
CA THR A 90 -28.49 27.51 8.08
C THR A 90 -27.13 27.31 7.44
N LEU A 91 -26.12 27.01 8.26
CA LEU A 91 -24.80 26.65 7.78
C LEU A 91 -24.90 25.33 7.01
N SER A 92 -24.65 25.40 5.71
CA SER A 92 -24.81 24.26 4.80
C SER A 92 -23.77 23.16 5.04
N SER A 93 -22.65 23.46 5.71
CA SER A 93 -21.69 22.46 6.21
C SER A 93 -20.74 23.03 7.28
N PRO A 94 -20.92 22.70 8.57
CA PRO A 94 -20.02 23.16 9.63
C PRO A 94 -18.72 22.34 9.67
N VAL A 95 -17.63 22.97 10.14
CA VAL A 95 -16.40 22.26 10.50
C VAL A 95 -16.67 21.46 11.78
N LEU A 96 -16.24 20.20 11.78
CA LEU A 96 -16.30 19.32 12.95
C LEU A 96 -14.94 19.31 13.63
N ARG A 97 -14.94 19.60 14.93
CA ARG A 97 -13.79 19.38 15.81
C ARG A 97 -14.01 18.11 16.59
N ILE A 98 -13.17 17.11 16.36
CA ILE A 98 -13.26 15.80 16.99
C ILE A 98 -12.17 15.72 18.06
N THR A 99 -12.58 15.46 19.29
CA THR A 99 -11.67 15.18 20.41
C THR A 99 -11.67 13.69 20.68
N ILE A 100 -10.49 13.09 20.66
CA ILE A 100 -10.27 11.68 20.98
C ILE A 100 -9.46 11.54 22.26
N GLN A 101 -9.60 10.39 22.91
CA GLN A 101 -8.78 9.98 24.04
C GLN A 101 -8.25 8.55 23.84
N THR A 102 -6.98 8.34 24.18
CA THR A 102 -6.35 7.02 24.17
C THR A 102 -6.58 6.29 25.49
N ALA A 103 -6.31 4.98 25.53
CA ALA A 103 -6.36 4.19 26.76
C ALA A 103 -5.45 4.73 27.90
N LYS A 104 -4.43 5.54 27.58
CA LYS A 104 -3.54 6.20 28.56
C LYS A 104 -4.08 7.54 29.05
N ALA A 105 -5.34 7.86 28.77
CA ALA A 105 -5.97 9.15 29.06
C ALA A 105 -5.31 10.36 28.36
N GLU A 106 -4.62 10.13 27.24
CA GLU A 106 -4.04 11.21 26.43
C GLU A 106 -5.08 11.73 25.44
N ARG A 107 -5.24 13.05 25.36
CA ARG A 107 -6.27 13.70 24.55
C ARG A 107 -5.67 14.36 23.31
N TYR A 108 -6.39 14.25 22.21
CA TYR A 108 -6.00 14.80 20.92
C TYR A 108 -7.20 15.40 20.21
N ARG A 109 -6.94 16.37 19.34
CA ARG A 109 -7.96 17.11 18.61
C ARG A 109 -7.64 17.19 17.13
N ILE A 110 -8.65 17.08 16.28
CA ILE A 110 -8.57 17.35 14.85
C ILE A 110 -9.81 18.08 14.36
N ASP A 111 -9.63 18.96 13.38
CA ASP A 111 -10.71 19.67 12.72
C ASP A 111 -10.88 19.12 11.29
N SER A 112 -12.11 18.81 10.88
CA SER A 112 -12.44 18.27 9.56
C SER A 112 -13.81 18.73 9.10
N ASN A 113 -13.96 19.08 7.82
CA ASN A 113 -15.24 19.49 7.25
C ASN A 113 -15.79 18.37 6.32
N PRO A 114 -16.94 17.75 6.64
CA PRO A 114 -17.54 16.71 5.81
C PRO A 114 -17.89 17.13 4.38
N SER A 115 -18.00 18.44 4.08
CA SER A 115 -18.26 18.93 2.72
C SER A 115 -17.00 19.17 1.88
N TYR A 116 -15.80 18.95 2.43
CA TYR A 116 -14.60 19.04 1.61
C TYR A 116 -14.69 18.06 0.44
N THR A 117 -14.28 18.54 -0.73
CA THR A 117 -14.33 17.79 -1.99
C THR A 117 -13.01 17.17 -2.37
N GLN A 118 -11.97 17.42 -1.58
CA GLN A 118 -10.62 16.93 -1.76
C GLN A 118 -10.20 16.09 -0.57
N LYS A 119 -9.40 15.06 -0.84
CA LYS A 119 -8.67 14.32 0.18
C LYS A 119 -7.72 15.27 0.92
N SER A 120 -7.49 15.00 2.20
CA SER A 120 -6.42 15.66 2.96
C SER A 120 -5.90 14.77 4.07
N THR A 121 -4.62 14.95 4.43
CA THR A 121 -4.00 14.29 5.57
C THR A 121 -3.55 15.34 6.55
N GLN A 122 -3.95 15.22 7.82
CA GLN A 122 -3.71 16.21 8.85
C GLN A 122 -3.23 15.55 10.14
N ALA A 123 -2.30 16.21 10.83
CA ALA A 123 -1.85 15.78 12.16
C ALA A 123 -2.87 16.19 13.23
N PHE A 124 -3.06 15.34 14.22
CA PHE A 124 -3.79 15.71 15.42
C PHE A 124 -3.00 16.70 16.26
N THR A 125 -3.70 17.65 16.87
CA THR A 125 -3.16 18.51 17.92
C THR A 125 -3.25 17.78 19.26
N ALA A 126 -2.11 17.50 19.90
CA ALA A 126 -2.09 16.95 21.26
C ALA A 126 -2.60 18.00 22.27
N LEU A 127 -3.48 17.58 23.17
CA LEU A 127 -4.01 18.40 24.26
C LEU A 127 -3.40 18.03 25.60
N SER A 128 -2.93 16.78 25.76
CA SER A 128 -2.19 16.34 26.94
C SER A 128 -0.74 16.82 26.90
N ALA A 129 -0.17 17.13 28.06
CA ALA A 129 1.26 17.41 28.20
C ALA A 129 2.08 16.14 27.92
N ASN A 130 3.11 16.24 27.08
CA ASN A 130 4.03 15.15 26.72
C ASN A 130 3.33 13.87 26.18
N PRO A 131 2.67 13.94 25.01
CA PRO A 131 1.97 12.80 24.43
C PRO A 131 2.94 11.64 24.11
N SER A 132 2.52 10.41 24.41
CA SER A 132 3.30 9.19 24.14
C SER A 132 3.35 8.80 22.66
N ALA A 133 2.43 9.32 21.84
CA ALA A 133 2.38 9.09 20.41
C ALA A 133 1.79 10.30 19.66
N ASN A 134 2.10 10.37 18.37
CA ASN A 134 1.46 11.30 17.43
C ASN A 134 0.46 10.55 16.55
N TYR A 135 -0.61 11.22 16.14
CA TYR A 135 -1.63 10.66 15.26
C TYR A 135 -1.85 11.58 14.07
N ASN A 136 -2.17 10.98 12.92
CA ASN A 136 -2.66 11.67 11.75
C ASN A 136 -4.06 11.15 11.41
N ALA A 137 -4.83 11.91 10.64
CA ALA A 137 -6.01 11.40 9.98
C ALA A 137 -5.98 11.67 8.49
N ILE A 138 -6.46 10.69 7.72
CA ILE A 138 -6.72 10.84 6.29
C ILE A 138 -8.22 11.07 6.13
N PHE A 139 -8.59 12.25 5.65
CA PHE A 139 -9.95 12.58 5.22
C PHE A 139 -10.13 12.19 3.75
N HIS A 140 -11.19 11.44 3.46
CA HIS A 140 -11.60 11.11 2.11
C HIS A 140 -13.04 11.57 1.85
N PRO A 141 -13.31 12.33 0.77
CA PRO A 141 -14.64 12.82 0.41
C PRO A 141 -15.49 11.74 -0.28
N SER A 142 -15.54 10.53 0.29
CA SER A 142 -16.27 9.40 -0.28
C SER A 142 -17.78 9.63 -0.31
N LYS A 143 -18.46 8.93 -1.21
CA LYS A 143 -19.94 8.89 -1.28
C LYS A 143 -20.44 7.49 -0.93
N PRO A 144 -21.58 7.34 -0.23
CA PRO A 144 -22.48 8.42 0.19
C PRO A 144 -22.01 9.22 1.42
N ILE A 145 -21.09 8.66 2.22
CA ILE A 145 -20.61 9.27 3.47
C ILE A 145 -19.09 9.47 3.39
N PRO A 146 -18.55 10.65 3.73
CA PRO A 146 -17.11 10.87 3.81
C PRO A 146 -16.48 10.12 5.00
N HIS A 147 -15.18 9.84 4.91
CA HIS A 147 -14.45 9.11 5.93
C HIS A 147 -13.29 9.92 6.51
N LEU A 148 -13.00 9.69 7.79
CA LEU A 148 -11.82 10.16 8.49
C LEU A 148 -11.13 8.96 9.14
N ALA A 149 -10.02 8.49 8.55
CA ALA A 149 -9.28 7.34 9.07
C ALA A 149 -8.12 7.79 9.96
N ILE A 150 -8.15 7.43 11.23
CA ILE A 150 -7.13 7.77 12.24
C ILE A 150 -5.98 6.77 12.15
N GLN A 151 -4.76 7.27 12.00
CA GLN A 151 -3.54 6.47 11.94
C GLN A 151 -2.57 6.89 13.04
N SER A 152 -1.88 5.92 13.62
CA SER A 152 -0.79 6.19 14.55
C SER A 152 0.49 6.47 13.78
N ASN A 153 1.17 7.56 14.13
CA ASN A 153 2.47 7.90 13.56
C ASN A 153 3.60 7.29 14.40
N HIS A 154 3.53 5.96 14.60
CA HIS A 154 4.52 5.21 15.38
C HIS A 154 5.78 4.87 14.57
N ILE A 155 5.75 5.11 13.26
CA ILE A 155 6.86 4.86 12.34
C ILE A 155 7.80 6.08 12.42
N PRO A 156 9.02 5.94 12.96
CA PRO A 156 9.93 7.07 13.08
C PRO A 156 10.41 7.58 11.72
N SER A 157 10.54 6.67 10.75
CA SER A 157 10.97 6.97 9.39
C SER A 157 10.45 5.91 8.41
N TYR A 158 9.88 6.36 7.29
CA TYR A 158 9.49 5.47 6.18
C TYR A 158 10.71 4.86 5.46
N ALA A 159 11.92 5.38 5.66
CA ALA A 159 13.13 4.73 5.18
C ALA A 159 13.54 3.51 6.04
N SER A 160 12.95 3.33 7.23
CA SER A 160 13.28 2.22 8.14
C SER A 160 12.05 1.63 8.82
N TRP A 161 10.91 1.58 8.13
CA TRP A 161 9.65 1.16 8.74
C TRP A 161 9.63 -0.31 9.13
N MET A 162 10.41 -1.19 8.47
CA MET A 162 10.49 -2.59 8.88
C MET A 162 11.23 -2.79 10.21
N SER A 163 11.92 -1.77 10.74
CA SER A 163 12.55 -1.82 12.07
C SER A 163 11.56 -2.01 13.22
N THR A 164 10.29 -1.63 13.03
CA THR A 164 9.22 -1.80 14.03
C THR A 164 8.59 -3.20 14.01
N LEU A 165 8.97 -4.03 13.04
CA LEU A 165 8.39 -5.36 12.85
C LEU A 165 9.20 -6.46 13.55
N PRO A 166 8.56 -7.45 14.18
CA PRO A 166 9.22 -8.61 14.76
C PRO A 166 9.96 -9.49 13.73
N ASP A 167 11.08 -10.04 14.18
CA ASP A 167 12.00 -10.85 13.37
C ASP A 167 11.45 -12.23 12.95
N ASN A 168 10.47 -12.74 13.69
CA ASN A 168 9.78 -14.01 13.44
C ASN A 168 8.56 -13.86 12.51
N LEU A 169 8.30 -12.67 11.96
CA LEU A 169 7.26 -12.51 10.94
C LEU A 169 7.69 -13.18 9.63
N PRO A 170 6.87 -14.06 9.04
CA PRO A 170 7.09 -14.51 7.67
C PRO A 170 6.82 -13.34 6.72
N LEU A 171 7.61 -13.24 5.64
CA LEU A 171 7.49 -12.15 4.67
C LEU A 171 6.08 -12.02 4.07
N SER A 172 5.38 -13.16 3.92
CA SER A 172 4.00 -13.22 3.43
C SER A 172 3.00 -12.47 4.31
N ALA A 173 3.28 -12.32 5.62
CA ALA A 173 2.41 -11.61 6.56
C ALA A 173 2.53 -10.08 6.46
N ILE A 174 3.60 -9.58 5.85
CA ILE A 174 3.93 -8.16 5.87
C ILE A 174 3.19 -7.44 4.74
N SER A 175 2.50 -6.36 5.08
CA SER A 175 1.92 -5.40 4.13
C SER A 175 3.04 -4.58 3.51
N ILE A 176 3.36 -4.83 2.24
CA ILE A 176 4.53 -4.26 1.56
C ILE A 176 4.08 -3.38 0.39
N PRO A 177 4.42 -2.07 0.38
CA PRO A 177 4.21 -1.25 -0.79
C PRO A 177 5.29 -1.53 -1.85
N GLY A 178 4.86 -1.61 -3.09
CA GLY A 178 5.68 -1.90 -4.27
C GLY A 178 5.40 -0.96 -5.42
N THR A 179 6.30 -0.94 -6.39
CA THR A 179 6.13 -0.18 -7.64
C THR A 179 6.26 -1.09 -8.86
N HIS A 180 5.36 -0.91 -9.83
CA HIS A 180 5.40 -1.63 -11.11
C HIS A 180 6.38 -0.91 -12.05
N ASN A 181 7.19 -1.69 -12.78
CA ASN A 181 8.23 -1.13 -13.67
C ASN A 181 9.02 0.00 -12.96
N SER A 182 9.54 -0.27 -11.76
CA SER A 182 9.99 0.72 -10.78
C SER A 182 11.00 1.74 -11.32
N HIS A 183 11.78 1.35 -12.33
CA HIS A 183 12.80 2.18 -12.97
C HIS A 183 12.24 3.21 -13.97
N THR A 184 10.97 3.15 -14.35
CA THR A 184 10.39 3.93 -15.46
C THR A 184 9.95 5.36 -15.06
N HIS A 185 10.87 6.13 -14.47
CA HIS A 185 10.63 7.52 -14.06
C HIS A 185 11.26 8.58 -14.96
N TYR A 186 12.13 8.16 -15.88
CA TYR A 186 12.82 9.05 -16.80
C TYR A 186 11.84 9.73 -17.76
N ARG A 187 12.32 10.81 -18.41
CA ARG A 187 11.61 11.44 -19.53
C ARG A 187 11.45 10.43 -20.67
N ALA A 188 10.23 9.94 -20.86
CA ALA A 188 9.83 8.95 -21.86
C ALA A 188 8.45 9.30 -22.45
N LEU A 189 7.94 8.47 -23.37
CA LEU A 189 6.55 8.57 -23.79
C LEU A 189 5.63 8.35 -22.58
N PRO A 190 4.55 9.13 -22.40
CA PRO A 190 3.69 9.00 -21.22
C PRO A 190 3.03 7.61 -21.06
N SER A 191 2.84 6.87 -22.16
CA SER A 191 2.32 5.50 -22.15
C SER A 191 3.28 4.46 -21.58
N VAL A 192 4.56 4.80 -21.39
CA VAL A 192 5.65 3.92 -20.94
C VAL A 192 6.17 4.31 -19.56
N ARG A 193 5.83 5.52 -19.08
CA ARG A 193 6.26 6.04 -17.79
C ARG A 193 5.30 5.57 -16.70
N CYS A 194 5.71 4.58 -15.92
CA CYS A 194 4.92 4.05 -14.80
C CYS A 194 5.20 4.77 -13.48
N GLN A 195 6.36 5.42 -13.35
CA GLN A 195 6.77 6.06 -12.09
C GLN A 195 7.07 7.55 -12.26
N VAL A 196 6.90 8.31 -11.19
CA VAL A 196 7.23 9.75 -11.17
C VAL A 196 8.54 10.05 -10.46
N HIS A 197 9.03 9.13 -9.64
CA HIS A 197 10.21 9.27 -8.78
C HIS A 197 11.28 8.21 -9.07
N ASP A 198 12.55 8.54 -8.79
CA ASP A 198 13.64 7.59 -8.87
C ASP A 198 13.61 6.52 -7.77
N ILE A 199 14.43 5.47 -7.91
CA ILE A 199 14.45 4.35 -6.95
C ILE A 199 14.82 4.80 -5.55
N LYS A 200 15.77 5.73 -5.41
CA LYS A 200 16.18 6.22 -4.09
C LYS A 200 14.98 6.85 -3.36
N THR A 201 14.28 7.76 -4.03
CA THR A 201 13.10 8.45 -3.50
C THR A 201 11.97 7.46 -3.18
N GLN A 202 11.74 6.46 -4.05
CA GLN A 202 10.78 5.39 -3.78
C GLN A 202 11.12 4.64 -2.47
N LEU A 203 12.37 4.24 -2.29
CA LEU A 203 12.83 3.52 -1.09
C LEU A 203 12.73 4.39 0.17
N GLU A 204 13.14 5.67 0.10
CA GLU A 204 13.05 6.62 1.21
C GLU A 204 11.60 6.87 1.67
N ASN A 205 10.63 6.72 0.76
CA ASN A 205 9.20 6.86 1.06
C ASN A 205 8.49 5.53 1.37
N GLY A 206 9.24 4.44 1.49
CA GLY A 206 8.75 3.19 2.07
C GLY A 206 8.54 2.03 1.09
N ILE A 207 8.77 2.20 -0.21
CA ILE A 207 8.70 1.10 -1.19
C ILE A 207 9.71 0.00 -0.84
N ARG A 208 9.29 -1.27 -0.80
CA ARG A 208 10.16 -2.43 -0.56
C ARG A 208 9.98 -3.57 -1.57
N PHE A 209 9.11 -3.40 -2.55
CA PHE A 209 9.00 -4.29 -3.72
C PHE A 209 9.29 -3.51 -5.00
N LEU A 210 10.22 -4.01 -5.81
CA LEU A 210 10.62 -3.40 -7.08
C LEU A 210 10.39 -4.39 -8.23
N ASP A 211 9.53 -4.04 -9.19
CA ASP A 211 9.40 -4.76 -10.47
C ASP A 211 10.38 -4.16 -11.48
N ILE A 212 11.48 -4.87 -11.73
CA ILE A 212 12.55 -4.44 -12.64
C ILE A 212 12.57 -5.36 -13.86
N ARG A 213 12.55 -4.72 -15.03
CA ARG A 213 12.48 -5.41 -16.32
C ARG A 213 13.72 -5.11 -17.13
N VAL A 214 14.35 -6.17 -17.61
CA VAL A 214 15.69 -6.11 -18.20
C VAL A 214 15.78 -6.83 -19.53
N GLN A 215 16.69 -6.38 -20.38
CA GLN A 215 17.09 -7.05 -21.61
C GLN A 215 18.61 -7.15 -21.69
N PRO A 216 19.19 -8.35 -21.87
CA PRO A 216 20.60 -8.47 -22.19
C PRO A 216 20.96 -7.75 -23.49
N ILE A 217 22.06 -6.97 -23.46
CA ILE A 217 22.54 -6.24 -24.64
C ILE A 217 23.19 -7.20 -25.63
N HIS A 218 24.03 -8.11 -25.12
CA HIS A 218 24.82 -9.02 -25.93
C HIS A 218 24.24 -10.43 -25.83
N ALA A 219 23.26 -10.71 -26.69
CA ALA A 219 22.53 -11.98 -26.69
C ALA A 219 23.42 -13.22 -26.89
N THR A 220 24.63 -13.10 -27.41
CA THR A 220 25.53 -14.23 -27.68
C THR A 220 26.81 -14.21 -26.85
N ASP A 221 27.00 -13.22 -25.98
CA ASP A 221 28.20 -13.07 -25.16
C ASP A 221 27.84 -12.78 -23.69
N THR A 222 27.67 -13.84 -22.91
CA THR A 222 27.38 -13.78 -21.47
C THR A 222 28.60 -13.38 -20.62
N SER A 223 29.77 -13.14 -21.24
CA SER A 223 30.89 -12.48 -20.54
C SER A 223 30.63 -11.00 -20.29
N LYS A 224 29.75 -10.39 -21.09
CA LYS A 224 29.26 -9.03 -20.93
C LYS A 224 28.18 -8.99 -19.86
N LYS A 225 28.26 -8.00 -18.97
CA LYS A 225 27.35 -7.89 -17.82
C LYS A 225 26.16 -6.98 -18.11
N GLU A 226 26.21 -6.20 -19.17
CA GLU A 226 25.29 -5.10 -19.37
C GLU A 226 23.86 -5.60 -19.66
N LEU A 227 22.95 -5.13 -18.82
CA LEU A 227 21.51 -5.35 -18.94
C LEU A 227 20.82 -3.99 -19.07
N TYR A 228 20.12 -3.76 -20.17
CA TYR A 228 19.28 -2.59 -20.34
C TYR A 228 18.04 -2.69 -19.47
N LEU A 229 17.61 -1.56 -18.94
CA LEU A 229 16.28 -1.38 -18.37
C LEU A 229 15.28 -1.11 -19.50
N VAL A 230 14.15 -1.81 -19.49
CA VAL A 230 13.17 -1.79 -20.58
C VAL A 230 11.73 -1.75 -20.06
N HIS A 231 10.77 -1.49 -20.95
CA HIS A 231 9.34 -1.67 -20.71
C HIS A 231 8.72 -2.14 -22.03
N GLY A 232 8.48 -3.45 -22.17
CA GLY A 232 8.16 -4.04 -23.46
C GLY A 232 9.18 -3.64 -24.54
N ALA A 233 8.71 -3.36 -25.75
CA ALA A 233 9.56 -2.95 -26.86
C ALA A 233 10.01 -1.47 -26.83
N PHE A 234 9.59 -0.69 -25.83
CA PHE A 234 9.74 0.77 -25.85
C PHE A 234 10.94 1.27 -25.03
N PRO A 235 11.59 2.36 -25.47
CA PRO A 235 12.64 3.00 -24.68
C PRO A 235 12.04 3.65 -23.45
N ILE A 236 12.62 3.35 -22.28
CA ILE A 236 12.21 3.93 -21.00
C ILE A 236 12.83 5.31 -20.74
N SER A 237 13.62 5.86 -21.68
CA SER A 237 14.21 7.20 -21.60
C SER A 237 14.52 7.76 -22.99
N LEU A 238 14.20 9.03 -23.22
CA LEU A 238 14.56 9.80 -24.42
C LEU A 238 16.00 10.31 -24.40
N THR A 239 16.75 10.12 -23.30
CA THR A 239 18.15 10.57 -23.15
C THR A 239 19.15 9.41 -23.22
N GLY A 240 18.74 8.29 -23.81
CA GLY A 240 19.57 7.10 -24.00
C GLY A 240 19.28 5.99 -22.99
N PRO A 241 19.88 4.81 -23.20
CA PRO A 241 19.61 3.61 -22.42
C PRO A 241 20.02 3.77 -20.95
N LYS A 242 19.36 2.99 -20.09
CA LYS A 242 19.63 2.89 -18.65
C LYS A 242 19.92 1.44 -18.30
N TYR A 243 20.61 1.21 -17.20
CA TYR A 243 21.22 -0.10 -16.90
C TYR A 243 20.82 -0.61 -15.52
N LEU A 244 20.81 -1.94 -15.35
CA LEU A 244 20.49 -2.56 -14.06
C LEU A 244 21.51 -2.24 -12.96
N ALA A 245 22.81 -2.18 -13.28
CA ALA A 245 23.85 -2.06 -12.27
C ALA A 245 23.71 -0.82 -11.34
N PRO A 246 23.44 0.40 -11.85
CA PRO A 246 23.13 1.54 -11.00
C PRO A 246 21.92 1.35 -10.08
N ILE A 247 20.88 0.65 -10.53
CA ILE A 247 19.68 0.39 -9.73
C ILE A 247 20.01 -0.51 -8.53
N LEU A 248 20.74 -1.60 -8.77
CA LEU A 248 21.18 -2.49 -7.69
C LEU A 248 22.14 -1.79 -6.72
N GLN A 249 23.02 -0.91 -7.23
CA GLN A 249 23.89 -0.11 -6.37
C GLN A 249 23.10 0.80 -5.44
N THR A 250 22.05 1.46 -5.94
CA THR A 250 21.13 2.25 -5.10
C THR A 250 20.48 1.38 -4.03
N CYS A 251 20.04 0.17 -4.38
CA CYS A 251 19.43 -0.77 -3.43
C CYS A 251 20.43 -1.22 -2.35
N TYR A 252 21.68 -1.54 -2.72
CA TYR A 252 22.72 -1.91 -1.75
C TYR A 252 23.07 -0.75 -0.81
N ASN A 253 23.20 0.46 -1.33
CA ASN A 253 23.47 1.64 -0.51
C ASN A 253 22.32 1.91 0.48
N PHE A 254 21.08 1.75 0.01
CA PHE A 254 19.90 1.88 0.86
C PHE A 254 19.92 0.85 2.01
N LEU A 255 20.14 -0.43 1.71
CA LEU A 255 20.18 -1.48 2.73
C LEU A 255 21.37 -1.35 3.69
N ALA A 256 22.49 -0.78 3.23
CA ALA A 256 23.61 -0.46 4.11
C ALA A 256 23.27 0.69 5.09
N ALA A 257 22.51 1.69 4.64
CA ALA A 257 22.04 2.79 5.49
C ALA A 257 20.87 2.39 6.40
N HIS A 258 20.07 1.40 5.99
CA HIS A 258 18.87 0.94 6.69
C HIS A 258 18.89 -0.59 6.84
N PRO A 259 19.77 -1.14 7.71
CA PRO A 259 19.99 -2.59 7.81
C PRO A 259 18.79 -3.37 8.34
N SER A 260 17.79 -2.69 8.92
CA SER A 260 16.51 -3.30 9.30
C SER A 260 15.67 -3.71 8.10
N GLU A 261 15.87 -3.11 6.94
CA GLU A 261 15.01 -3.29 5.79
C GLU A 261 15.41 -4.50 4.94
N THR A 262 14.51 -4.96 4.08
CA THR A 262 14.78 -5.92 3.01
C THR A 262 14.06 -5.47 1.74
N LEU A 263 14.55 -5.85 0.56
CA LEU A 263 13.90 -5.49 -0.71
C LEU A 263 13.55 -6.73 -1.51
N LEU A 264 12.28 -6.87 -1.91
CA LEU A 264 11.88 -7.85 -2.93
C LEU A 264 12.18 -7.26 -4.30
N VAL A 265 13.04 -7.92 -5.06
CA VAL A 265 13.41 -7.52 -6.42
C VAL A 265 12.85 -8.55 -7.39
N SER A 266 11.76 -8.19 -8.05
CA SER A 266 11.19 -8.93 -9.19
C SER A 266 12.04 -8.65 -10.42
N LEU A 267 12.65 -9.69 -10.99
CA LEU A 267 13.42 -9.61 -12.23
C LEU A 267 12.73 -10.38 -13.34
N LYS A 268 12.40 -9.68 -14.42
CA LYS A 268 11.78 -10.23 -15.63
C LYS A 268 12.59 -9.86 -16.87
N ARG A 269 12.79 -10.81 -17.79
CA ARG A 269 13.25 -10.48 -19.14
C ARG A 269 12.13 -9.87 -19.96
N GLU A 270 12.38 -8.74 -20.59
CA GLU A 270 11.51 -8.11 -21.58
C GLU A 270 12.34 -7.45 -22.67
N GLY A 271 11.71 -6.83 -23.66
CA GLY A 271 12.43 -6.07 -24.69
C GLY A 271 12.48 -6.77 -26.04
N VAL A 272 13.02 -6.04 -27.01
CA VAL A 272 13.34 -6.57 -28.32
C VAL A 272 14.77 -7.14 -28.31
N GLY A 273 14.98 -8.28 -28.96
CA GLY A 273 16.29 -8.90 -29.11
C GLY A 273 16.23 -10.43 -29.02
N SER A 274 17.33 -11.08 -29.38
CA SER A 274 17.44 -12.54 -29.44
C SER A 274 17.91 -13.19 -28.14
N ALA A 275 18.11 -12.42 -27.07
CA ALA A 275 18.53 -12.97 -25.78
C ALA A 275 17.43 -13.83 -25.15
N THR A 276 17.80 -14.99 -24.60
CA THR A 276 16.91 -15.92 -23.91
C THR A 276 16.93 -15.70 -22.41
N ASP A 277 16.02 -16.36 -21.69
CA ASP A 277 16.03 -16.39 -20.22
C ASP A 277 17.31 -17.04 -19.69
N ASP A 278 17.88 -18.04 -20.38
CA ASP A 278 19.16 -18.65 -20.02
C ASP A 278 20.33 -17.68 -20.09
N HIS A 279 20.35 -16.80 -21.11
CA HIS A 279 21.35 -15.74 -21.19
C HIS A 279 21.20 -14.76 -20.03
N LEU A 280 19.96 -14.35 -19.71
CA LEU A 280 19.70 -13.48 -18.57
C LEU A 280 20.11 -14.14 -17.25
N ALA A 281 19.72 -15.40 -17.03
CA ALA A 281 20.05 -16.17 -15.83
C ALA A 281 21.56 -16.28 -15.63
N THR A 282 22.29 -16.61 -16.70
CA THR A 282 23.77 -16.70 -16.69
C THR A 282 24.39 -15.35 -16.33
N ILE A 283 23.94 -14.26 -16.95
CA ILE A 283 24.47 -12.92 -16.70
C ILE A 283 24.20 -12.48 -15.27
N LEU A 284 22.96 -12.65 -14.78
CA LEU A 284 22.57 -12.31 -13.41
C LEU A 284 23.38 -13.11 -12.39
N GLN A 285 23.48 -14.43 -12.56
CA GLN A 285 24.21 -15.29 -11.64
C GLN A 285 25.69 -14.94 -11.60
N LYS A 286 26.34 -14.82 -12.76
CA LYS A 286 27.79 -14.61 -12.89
C LYS A 286 28.23 -13.23 -12.42
N HIS A 287 27.50 -12.18 -12.82
CA HIS A 287 27.98 -10.80 -12.66
C HIS A 287 27.31 -10.01 -11.54
N TYR A 288 26.12 -10.43 -11.10
CA TYR A 288 25.33 -9.66 -10.14
C TYR A 288 25.12 -10.39 -8.82
N ILE A 289 24.76 -11.67 -8.84
CA ILE A 289 24.38 -12.44 -7.66
C ILE A 289 25.60 -13.10 -7.00
N THR A 290 26.36 -13.93 -7.72
CA THR A 290 27.52 -14.66 -7.14
C THR A 290 28.54 -13.72 -6.49
N PRO A 291 28.96 -12.60 -7.13
CA PRO A 291 29.90 -11.66 -6.51
C PRO A 291 29.34 -10.94 -5.29
N ASN A 292 28.01 -10.96 -5.08
CA ASN A 292 27.32 -10.28 -3.99
C ASN A 292 26.48 -11.28 -3.16
N SER A 293 26.87 -12.55 -3.08
CA SER A 293 26.03 -13.64 -2.55
C SER A 293 25.48 -13.39 -1.14
N THR A 294 26.23 -12.70 -0.28
CA THR A 294 25.81 -12.34 1.08
C THR A 294 24.71 -11.28 1.13
N ARG A 295 24.56 -10.49 0.05
CA ARG A 295 23.54 -9.44 -0.11
C ARG A 295 22.25 -9.95 -0.76
N TRP A 296 22.20 -11.22 -1.17
CA TRP A 296 21.03 -11.81 -1.82
C TRP A 296 20.46 -12.98 -1.01
N TYR A 297 19.14 -13.06 -0.99
CA TYR A 297 18.41 -14.26 -0.63
C TYR A 297 17.85 -14.89 -1.91
N THR A 298 18.36 -16.08 -2.21
CA THR A 298 18.06 -16.83 -3.45
C THR A 298 17.46 -18.20 -3.17
N GLN A 299 16.92 -18.46 -1.98
CA GLN A 299 16.22 -19.72 -1.72
C GLN A 299 14.79 -19.64 -2.24
N ASN A 300 14.29 -20.72 -2.83
CA ASN A 300 12.89 -20.85 -3.24
C ASN A 300 11.99 -21.23 -2.05
N LYS A 301 11.95 -20.37 -1.03
CA LYS A 301 11.11 -20.52 0.16
C LYS A 301 10.81 -19.13 0.73
N THR A 302 9.56 -18.88 1.12
CA THR A 302 9.18 -17.65 1.83
C THR A 302 10.03 -17.47 3.10
N PRO A 303 10.84 -16.41 3.20
CA PRO A 303 11.70 -16.20 4.36
C PRO A 303 10.95 -15.60 5.55
N TYR A 304 11.52 -15.78 6.74
CA TYR A 304 11.23 -14.93 7.89
C TYR A 304 12.07 -13.66 7.83
N LEU A 305 11.55 -12.55 8.37
CA LEU A 305 12.17 -11.23 8.27
C LEU A 305 13.62 -11.23 8.78
N SER A 306 13.89 -11.87 9.92
CA SER A 306 15.23 -12.07 10.49
C SER A 306 16.28 -12.58 9.49
N SER A 307 15.88 -13.45 8.57
CA SER A 307 16.82 -14.08 7.62
C SER A 307 17.20 -13.19 6.44
N VAL A 308 16.44 -12.12 6.20
CA VAL A 308 16.52 -11.29 4.99
C VAL A 308 16.78 -9.81 5.24
N ARG A 309 16.78 -9.34 6.49
CA ARG A 309 17.24 -7.98 6.81
C ARG A 309 18.62 -7.70 6.20
N GLY A 310 18.77 -6.52 5.60
CA GLY A 310 19.96 -6.09 4.87
C GLY A 310 20.17 -6.77 3.51
N LYS A 311 19.21 -7.54 2.99
CA LYS A 311 19.36 -8.31 1.74
C LYS A 311 18.32 -7.95 0.68
N LEU A 312 18.68 -8.26 -0.56
CA LEU A 312 17.76 -8.33 -1.70
C LEU A 312 17.18 -9.75 -1.78
N ILE A 313 15.87 -9.87 -1.89
CA ILE A 313 15.15 -11.13 -2.10
C ILE A 313 14.85 -11.23 -3.58
N LEU A 314 15.38 -12.25 -4.26
CA LEU A 314 15.10 -12.47 -5.67
C LEU A 314 13.71 -13.06 -5.84
N LEU A 315 12.80 -12.34 -6.51
CA LEU A 315 11.59 -12.91 -7.10
C LEU A 315 11.87 -13.12 -8.60
N ARG A 316 11.97 -14.38 -9.01
CA ARG A 316 12.43 -14.76 -10.35
C ARG A 316 11.26 -14.91 -11.32
N ARG A 317 11.23 -14.10 -12.39
CA ARG A 317 10.27 -14.19 -13.51
C ARG A 317 10.94 -14.53 -14.84
N TYR A 318 12.06 -15.26 -14.79
CA TYR A 318 12.78 -15.80 -15.94
C TYR A 318 13.09 -17.28 -15.70
N THR A 319 13.04 -18.10 -16.74
CA THR A 319 13.34 -19.53 -16.63
C THR A 319 14.85 -19.77 -16.45
N ILE A 320 15.18 -20.91 -15.86
CA ILE A 320 16.54 -21.41 -15.76
C ILE A 320 16.50 -22.80 -16.36
N SER A 321 17.22 -23.04 -17.46
CA SER A 321 17.34 -24.37 -18.02
C SER A 321 18.09 -25.29 -17.04
N PRO A 322 17.60 -26.52 -16.80
CA PRO A 322 18.36 -27.53 -16.07
C PRO A 322 19.59 -27.89 -16.91
N SER A 323 20.77 -27.42 -16.49
CA SER A 323 22.01 -27.81 -17.15
C SER A 323 22.38 -29.24 -16.74
N PRO A 324 22.77 -30.13 -17.68
CA PRO A 324 23.31 -31.46 -17.34
C PRO A 324 24.64 -31.39 -16.57
N PHE A 325 25.24 -30.20 -16.45
CA PHE A 325 26.45 -29.93 -15.68
C PHE A 325 26.21 -29.16 -14.39
N ASN A 326 24.98 -28.73 -14.10
CA ASN A 326 24.69 -28.13 -12.81
C ASN A 326 24.78 -29.22 -11.75
N ASN A 327 25.40 -28.87 -10.62
CA ASN A 327 25.45 -29.78 -9.49
C ASN A 327 24.00 -30.13 -9.12
N PRO A 328 23.61 -31.41 -8.98
CA PRO A 328 22.24 -31.80 -8.63
C PRO A 328 21.77 -31.20 -7.28
N ASN A 329 22.69 -30.63 -6.50
CA ASN A 329 22.40 -29.87 -5.27
C ASN A 329 22.17 -28.36 -5.48
N GLU A 330 22.31 -27.84 -6.70
CA GLU A 330 22.14 -26.42 -7.01
C GLU A 330 20.66 -26.08 -7.10
N LYS A 331 20.12 -25.56 -5.99
CA LYS A 331 18.70 -25.23 -5.85
C LYS A 331 18.30 -24.10 -6.81
N PRO A 332 17.07 -24.10 -7.35
CA PRO A 332 16.57 -23.00 -8.15
C PRO A 332 16.71 -21.66 -7.41
N ALA A 333 17.28 -20.66 -8.08
CA ALA A 333 17.55 -19.37 -7.49
C ALA A 333 16.27 -18.51 -7.37
N GLY A 334 16.05 -17.98 -6.17
CA GLY A 334 14.98 -17.04 -5.83
C GLY A 334 13.62 -17.70 -5.58
N LEU A 335 12.66 -16.88 -5.18
CA LEU A 335 11.24 -17.24 -5.15
C LEU A 335 10.79 -17.41 -6.60
N ASP A 336 10.45 -18.65 -6.98
CA ASP A 336 10.19 -19.03 -8.37
C ASP A 336 8.79 -18.62 -8.82
N ALA A 337 8.71 -17.50 -9.54
CA ALA A 337 7.47 -16.95 -10.06
C ALA A 337 7.34 -17.10 -11.59
N THR A 338 7.97 -18.11 -12.20
CA THR A 338 7.91 -18.28 -13.67
C THR A 338 6.56 -18.77 -14.18
N ALA A 339 5.76 -19.45 -13.35
CA ALA A 339 4.40 -19.89 -13.69
C ALA A 339 3.36 -18.75 -13.61
N TRP A 340 3.78 -17.51 -13.88
CA TRP A 340 2.98 -16.30 -13.75
C TRP A 340 1.82 -16.26 -14.75
N PRO A 341 0.56 -16.34 -14.32
CA PRO A 341 -0.58 -16.30 -15.23
C PRO A 341 -0.76 -14.90 -15.81
N HIS A 342 -0.96 -14.82 -17.12
CA HIS A 342 -1.16 -13.55 -17.84
C HIS A 342 -2.53 -12.96 -17.54
N ASN A 343 -2.60 -11.63 -17.38
CA ASN A 343 -3.82 -10.84 -17.23
C ASN A 343 -4.82 -11.40 -16.18
N SER A 344 -4.32 -11.95 -15.08
CA SER A 344 -5.13 -12.70 -14.11
C SER A 344 -5.86 -11.79 -13.12
N THR A 345 -7.15 -12.01 -12.91
CA THR A 345 -7.93 -11.32 -11.87
C THR A 345 -7.72 -11.93 -10.48
N HIS A 346 -7.41 -13.23 -10.45
CA HIS A 346 -7.00 -14.01 -9.29
C HIS A 346 -6.33 -15.32 -9.75
N ALA A 347 -5.19 -15.67 -9.18
CA ALA A 347 -4.59 -16.99 -9.36
C ALA A 347 -3.68 -17.40 -8.20
N LEU A 348 -3.75 -18.68 -7.82
CA LEU A 348 -2.75 -19.35 -7.01
C LEU A 348 -1.75 -20.06 -7.91
N PHE A 349 -0.45 -19.81 -7.72
CA PHE A 349 0.59 -20.44 -8.55
C PHE A 349 1.88 -20.76 -7.78
N PRO A 350 2.64 -21.78 -8.21
CA PRO A 350 2.33 -22.72 -9.31
C PRO A 350 1.11 -23.61 -9.03
N SER A 351 0.37 -24.01 -10.08
CA SER A 351 -0.98 -24.59 -10.00
C SER A 351 -1.04 -26.13 -10.13
N SER A 352 0.07 -26.87 -9.98
CA SER A 352 0.05 -28.34 -10.07
C SER A 352 1.19 -29.07 -9.35
N PRO A 353 0.96 -30.33 -8.93
CA PRO A 353 1.94 -31.12 -8.22
C PRO A 353 2.99 -31.68 -9.18
N SER A 354 4.27 -31.44 -8.90
CA SER A 354 5.35 -32.18 -9.58
C SER A 354 5.48 -33.62 -9.08
N SER A 355 4.70 -34.04 -8.06
CA SER A 355 4.73 -35.40 -7.50
C SER A 355 3.45 -35.76 -6.75
N PRO A 356 2.91 -36.99 -6.92
CA PRO A 356 1.73 -37.48 -6.19
C PRO A 356 1.97 -37.71 -4.67
N THR A 357 3.17 -37.43 -4.15
CA THR A 357 3.56 -37.72 -2.76
C THR A 357 3.72 -36.49 -1.87
N SER A 358 3.52 -35.26 -2.39
CA SER A 358 3.55 -34.05 -1.58
C SER A 358 2.47 -33.08 -2.05
N PRO A 359 1.57 -32.59 -1.17
CA PRO A 359 0.65 -31.51 -1.55
C PRO A 359 1.49 -30.29 -1.94
N THR A 360 1.39 -29.85 -3.21
CA THR A 360 2.06 -28.63 -3.64
C THR A 360 1.32 -27.43 -3.08
N GLN A 361 1.97 -26.77 -2.13
CA GLN A 361 1.54 -25.48 -1.63
C GLN A 361 1.89 -24.39 -2.65
N SER A 362 0.88 -23.65 -3.12
CA SER A 362 1.12 -22.50 -3.99
C SER A 362 1.91 -21.43 -3.25
N SER A 363 2.99 -20.94 -3.86
CA SER A 363 3.86 -19.94 -3.26
C SER A 363 3.33 -18.51 -3.40
N PHE A 364 2.44 -18.28 -4.37
CA PHE A 364 1.93 -16.96 -4.71
C PHE A 364 0.41 -16.97 -4.91
N CYS A 365 -0.21 -15.84 -4.54
CA CYS A 365 -1.57 -15.48 -4.87
C CYS A 365 -1.49 -14.16 -5.64
N LEU A 366 -2.02 -14.08 -6.86
CA LEU A 366 -1.80 -12.95 -7.75
C LEU A 366 -3.10 -12.34 -8.24
N GLN A 367 -3.12 -11.01 -8.29
CA GLN A 367 -3.95 -10.22 -9.19
C GLN A 367 -3.00 -9.38 -10.07
N ASP A 368 -3.13 -9.54 -11.39
CA ASP A 368 -2.36 -8.83 -12.42
C ASP A 368 -3.24 -8.62 -13.67
N TYR A 369 -4.49 -8.16 -13.46
CA TYR A 369 -5.40 -7.75 -14.54
C TYR A 369 -4.88 -6.46 -15.17
N CYS A 370 -3.91 -6.58 -16.08
CA CYS A 370 -3.10 -5.47 -16.58
C CYS A 370 -3.60 -4.90 -17.91
N GLU A 371 -4.51 -5.59 -18.62
CA GLU A 371 -5.03 -5.18 -19.93
C GLU A 371 -6.34 -4.39 -19.83
N VAL A 372 -6.28 -3.18 -19.26
CA VAL A 372 -7.43 -2.27 -19.23
C VAL A 372 -7.54 -1.56 -20.58
N LEU A 373 -8.23 -2.19 -21.53
CA LEU A 373 -8.26 -1.76 -22.93
C LEU A 373 -9.08 -0.48 -23.17
N VAL A 374 -10.06 -0.20 -22.31
CA VAL A 374 -10.96 0.96 -22.41
C VAL A 374 -11.25 1.56 -21.03
N PRO A 375 -11.58 2.87 -20.92
CA PRO A 375 -11.76 3.53 -19.62
C PRO A 375 -12.88 2.94 -18.76
N SER A 376 -13.91 2.35 -19.38
CA SER A 376 -15.02 1.71 -18.67
C SER A 376 -14.62 0.44 -17.90
N LEU A 377 -13.42 -0.11 -18.14
CA LEU A 377 -12.89 -1.27 -17.39
C LEU A 377 -12.02 -0.85 -16.19
N ILE A 378 -11.77 0.45 -15.98
CA ILE A 378 -11.02 0.93 -14.81
C ILE A 378 -11.75 0.59 -13.49
N PRO A 379 -13.09 0.72 -13.37
CA PRO A 379 -13.81 0.28 -12.18
C PRO A 379 -13.68 -1.23 -11.92
N GLU A 380 -13.65 -2.06 -12.98
CA GLU A 380 -13.44 -3.51 -12.86
C GLU A 380 -12.03 -3.83 -12.34
N LYS A 381 -10.99 -3.13 -12.85
CA LYS A 381 -9.63 -3.21 -12.29
C LYS A 381 -9.62 -2.90 -10.79
N LEU A 382 -10.24 -1.78 -10.40
CA LEU A 382 -10.34 -1.39 -9.00
C LEU A 382 -11.06 -2.45 -8.16
N HIS A 383 -12.14 -3.04 -8.68
CA HIS A 383 -12.86 -4.12 -8.00
C HIS A 383 -11.96 -5.32 -7.75
N HIS A 384 -11.23 -5.80 -8.76
CA HIS A 384 -10.27 -6.91 -8.59
C HIS A 384 -9.15 -6.61 -7.59
N CYS A 385 -8.61 -5.38 -7.59
CA CYS A 385 -7.60 -4.96 -6.61
C CYS A 385 -8.17 -5.00 -5.18
N THR A 386 -9.40 -4.54 -5.01
CA THR A 386 -10.13 -4.48 -3.73
C THR A 386 -10.42 -5.88 -3.21
N GLU A 387 -10.93 -6.76 -4.06
CA GLU A 387 -11.12 -8.19 -3.82
C GLU A 387 -9.84 -8.89 -3.36
N HIS A 388 -8.70 -8.55 -3.98
CA HIS A 388 -7.42 -9.15 -3.62
C HIS A 388 -6.92 -8.67 -2.25
N LEU A 389 -7.17 -7.42 -1.86
CA LEU A 389 -6.88 -6.94 -0.51
C LEU A 389 -7.69 -7.70 0.55
N ALA A 390 -8.96 -7.98 0.26
CA ALA A 390 -9.82 -8.74 1.16
C ALA A 390 -9.29 -10.17 1.36
N ARG A 391 -8.88 -10.83 0.26
CA ARG A 391 -8.25 -12.15 0.33
C ARG A 391 -6.99 -12.14 1.17
N ALA A 392 -6.08 -11.17 0.95
CA ALA A 392 -4.85 -11.06 1.74
C ALA A 392 -5.14 -10.80 3.24
N ALA A 393 -6.13 -9.96 3.54
CA ALA A 393 -6.51 -9.62 4.90
C ALA A 393 -7.09 -10.81 5.69
N ALA A 394 -7.78 -11.72 4.99
CA ALA A 394 -8.40 -12.92 5.57
C ALA A 394 -7.40 -14.03 5.92
N VAL A 395 -6.14 -13.92 5.52
CA VAL A 395 -5.13 -14.94 5.78
C VAL A 395 -4.60 -14.85 7.21
N THR A 396 -4.52 -16.01 7.87
CA THR A 396 -3.74 -16.19 9.11
C THR A 396 -2.38 -16.79 8.75
N HIS A 397 -1.30 -16.11 9.12
CA HIS A 397 0.06 -16.50 8.78
C HIS A 397 0.69 -17.32 9.91
N PRO A 398 1.66 -18.22 9.62
CA PRO A 398 2.31 -19.04 10.63
C PRO A 398 3.43 -18.29 11.36
N ILE A 399 3.07 -17.56 12.41
CA ILE A 399 3.98 -16.79 13.26
C ILE A 399 4.33 -17.64 14.49
N PRO A 400 5.58 -18.12 14.61
CA PRO A 400 5.98 -19.02 15.69
C PRO A 400 5.69 -18.41 17.07
N GLY A 401 4.96 -19.16 17.91
CA GLY A 401 4.62 -18.75 19.27
C GLY A 401 3.49 -17.71 19.37
N VAL A 402 2.87 -17.34 18.25
CA VAL A 402 1.75 -16.39 18.21
C VAL A 402 0.52 -17.03 17.58
N THR A 403 0.65 -17.54 16.35
CA THR A 403 -0.46 -18.16 15.61
C THR A 403 -0.18 -19.61 15.22
N THR A 404 1.07 -20.07 15.30
CA THR A 404 1.44 -21.45 14.98
C THR A 404 2.32 -22.03 16.08
N ASP A 405 2.04 -23.27 16.47
CA ASP A 405 2.85 -24.08 17.36
C ASP A 405 2.81 -25.57 16.95
N ALA A 406 3.51 -26.43 17.69
CA ALA A 406 3.59 -27.86 17.37
C ALA A 406 2.25 -28.61 17.52
N SER A 407 1.35 -28.13 18.37
CA SER A 407 0.00 -28.68 18.60
C SER A 407 -1.06 -28.09 17.67
N HIS A 408 -0.90 -26.83 17.24
CA HIS A 408 -1.81 -26.11 16.36
C HIS A 408 -1.02 -25.48 15.19
N PRO A 409 -0.59 -26.29 14.20
CA PRO A 409 0.19 -25.78 13.09
C PRO A 409 -0.67 -25.01 12.09
N VAL A 410 -0.33 -23.75 11.84
CA VAL A 410 -0.84 -22.98 10.69
C VAL A 410 0.06 -23.25 9.47
N PRO A 411 -0.49 -23.57 8.29
CA PRO A 411 0.31 -23.79 7.09
C PRO A 411 0.90 -22.47 6.54
N PRO A 412 2.03 -22.51 5.81
CA PRO A 412 2.53 -21.34 5.09
C PRO A 412 1.48 -20.69 4.18
N ALA A 413 1.46 -19.36 4.16
CA ALA A 413 0.59 -18.63 3.25
C ALA A 413 1.35 -18.29 1.96
N PRO A 414 0.65 -18.21 0.81
CA PRO A 414 1.23 -17.64 -0.40
C PRO A 414 1.54 -16.16 -0.20
N LEU A 415 2.57 -15.68 -0.89
CA LEU A 415 2.81 -14.24 -1.03
C LEU A 415 1.72 -13.64 -1.93
N HIS A 416 0.90 -12.77 -1.36
CA HIS A 416 -0.16 -12.05 -2.09
C HIS A 416 0.45 -10.88 -2.87
N LEU A 417 0.26 -10.86 -4.18
CA LEU A 417 0.79 -9.85 -5.10
C LEU A 417 -0.39 -9.18 -5.81
N ASN A 418 -0.60 -7.89 -5.53
CA ASN A 418 -1.72 -7.12 -6.03
C ASN A 418 -1.22 -5.97 -6.90
N PHE A 419 -1.25 -6.14 -8.23
CA PHE A 419 -0.84 -5.08 -9.16
C PHE A 419 -2.01 -4.11 -9.37
N LEU A 420 -1.90 -2.90 -8.84
CA LEU A 420 -2.86 -1.81 -9.12
C LEU A 420 -2.63 -1.23 -10.52
N SER A 421 -1.43 -1.40 -11.06
CA SER A 421 -1.05 -1.01 -12.42
C SER A 421 -1.86 -1.76 -13.48
N ALA A 422 -2.20 -1.04 -14.54
CA ALA A 422 -2.69 -1.59 -15.80
C ALA A 422 -2.39 -0.56 -16.91
N SER A 423 -2.51 -0.95 -18.17
CA SER A 423 -2.32 -0.01 -19.27
C SER A 423 -2.99 -0.45 -20.57
N ASN A 424 -3.22 0.52 -21.44
CA ASN A 424 -3.36 0.30 -22.87
C ASN A 424 -2.58 1.37 -23.63
N PHE A 425 -1.69 0.95 -24.51
CA PHE A 425 -0.80 1.87 -25.23
C PHE A 425 -1.58 2.86 -26.14
N TRP A 426 -2.61 2.37 -26.83
CA TRP A 426 -3.35 3.09 -27.86
C TRP A 426 -4.42 4.04 -27.31
N LYS A 427 -4.89 3.81 -26.07
CA LYS A 427 -5.91 4.65 -25.43
C LYS A 427 -5.30 5.52 -24.34
N ARG A 428 -5.19 6.83 -24.62
CA ARG A 428 -4.64 7.82 -23.66
C ARG A 428 -5.31 7.79 -22.28
N ALA A 429 -6.63 7.60 -22.24
CA ALA A 429 -7.38 7.51 -20.99
C ALA A 429 -7.13 6.20 -20.20
N CYS A 430 -6.33 5.29 -20.75
CA CYS A 430 -5.89 4.05 -20.15
C CYS A 430 -4.35 3.99 -20.05
N TRP A 431 -3.66 5.13 -20.16
CA TRP A 431 -2.23 5.19 -19.84
C TRP A 431 -2.01 5.01 -18.32
N PRO A 432 -0.81 4.57 -17.88
CA PRO A 432 -0.53 4.27 -16.48
C PRO A 432 -1.01 5.33 -15.49
N SER A 433 -0.72 6.62 -15.74
CA SER A 433 -1.13 7.71 -14.85
C SER A 433 -2.65 7.92 -14.77
N ALA A 434 -3.38 7.71 -15.87
CA ALA A 434 -4.83 7.85 -15.90
C ALA A 434 -5.52 6.74 -15.09
N ILE A 435 -5.01 5.51 -15.18
CA ILE A 435 -5.51 4.38 -14.41
C ILE A 435 -5.12 4.52 -12.94
N ALA A 436 -3.84 4.81 -12.66
CA ALA A 436 -3.32 4.99 -11.31
C ALA A 436 -4.11 6.04 -10.54
N LYS A 437 -4.47 7.17 -11.17
CA LYS A 437 -5.30 8.21 -10.55
C LYS A 437 -6.61 7.66 -9.99
N VAL A 438 -7.28 6.77 -10.71
CA VAL A 438 -8.58 6.20 -10.28
C VAL A 438 -8.39 5.00 -9.35
N VAL A 439 -7.46 4.10 -9.67
CA VAL A 439 -7.28 2.85 -8.94
C VAL A 439 -6.58 3.08 -7.60
N ASN A 440 -5.52 3.91 -7.55
CA ASN A 440 -4.84 4.21 -6.29
C ASN A 440 -5.77 4.95 -5.33
N GLU A 441 -6.47 5.99 -5.80
CA GLU A 441 -7.47 6.73 -5.00
C GLU A 441 -8.60 5.80 -4.56
N GLY A 442 -9.10 4.94 -5.46
CA GLY A 442 -10.16 3.98 -5.13
C GLY A 442 -9.76 2.94 -4.08
N VAL A 443 -8.51 2.43 -4.15
CA VAL A 443 -7.97 1.49 -3.16
C VAL A 443 -7.73 2.19 -1.83
N GLU A 444 -7.12 3.37 -1.83
CA GLU A 444 -6.91 4.18 -0.63
C GLU A 444 -8.23 4.48 0.08
N ARG A 445 -9.23 4.93 -0.69
CA ARG A 445 -10.61 5.09 -0.23
C ARG A 445 -11.18 3.82 0.37
N GLY A 446 -10.98 2.69 -0.31
CA GLY A 446 -11.43 1.38 0.14
C GLY A 446 -10.83 1.00 1.49
N MET A 447 -9.54 1.27 1.68
CA MET A 447 -8.81 1.00 2.92
C MET A 447 -9.23 1.94 4.06
N CYS A 448 -9.38 3.25 3.79
CA CYS A 448 -9.86 4.24 4.76
C CYS A 448 -11.31 4.00 5.19
N GLY A 449 -12.17 3.50 4.29
CA GLY A 449 -13.57 3.19 4.59
C GLY A 449 -13.85 1.74 5.01
N GLY A 450 -12.84 0.85 4.93
CA GLY A 450 -12.99 -0.60 5.15
C GLY A 450 -13.85 -1.31 4.09
N PHE A 451 -14.10 -0.69 2.94
CA PHE A 451 -15.03 -1.20 1.92
C PHE A 451 -14.55 -2.47 1.23
N TYR A 452 -13.24 -2.73 1.24
CA TYR A 452 -12.71 -3.96 0.65
C TYR A 452 -13.16 -5.21 1.39
N LEU A 453 -13.53 -5.09 2.65
CA LEU A 453 -14.02 -6.20 3.48
C LEU A 453 -15.45 -6.64 3.12
N GLN A 454 -16.19 -5.84 2.33
CA GLN A 454 -17.58 -6.13 1.94
C GLN A 454 -17.68 -7.08 0.74
N SER A 455 -16.58 -7.34 0.03
CA SER A 455 -16.60 -7.92 -1.31
C SER A 455 -16.55 -9.47 -1.31
N LEU A 456 -16.28 -10.12 -0.17
CA LEU A 456 -16.06 -11.57 -0.06
C LEU A 456 -17.29 -12.42 0.29
N GLY A 457 -18.51 -11.89 0.35
CA GLY A 457 -19.74 -12.70 0.39
C GLY A 457 -19.82 -13.77 1.49
N SER A 458 -19.13 -13.63 2.61
CA SER A 458 -19.31 -14.50 3.77
C SER A 458 -20.57 -14.06 4.51
N GLY A 459 -21.59 -14.93 4.46
CA GLY A 459 -22.86 -14.76 5.16
C GLY A 459 -22.70 -14.61 6.67
N GLN A 460 -23.76 -14.05 7.25
CA GLN A 460 -23.90 -13.59 8.64
C GLN A 460 -23.14 -12.30 8.94
N GLU A 461 -23.61 -11.24 8.29
CA GLU A 461 -23.61 -9.90 8.84
C GLU A 461 -24.31 -9.92 10.20
N GLU A 462 -23.60 -9.58 11.25
CA GLU A 462 -24.19 -8.73 12.28
C GLU A 462 -23.70 -7.31 12.00
N GLU A 463 -24.46 -6.58 11.18
CA GLU A 463 -24.59 -5.13 11.40
C GLU A 463 -25.27 -4.96 12.76
N GLU A 464 -24.54 -5.20 13.85
CA GLU A 464 -24.93 -4.70 15.16
C GLU A 464 -24.79 -3.17 15.09
N GLU A 465 -25.79 -2.50 14.53
CA GLU A 465 -26.03 -1.06 14.71
C GLU A 465 -26.42 -0.79 16.18
N GLU A 466 -25.63 -1.25 17.14
CA GLU A 466 -25.68 -0.68 18.48
C GLU A 466 -25.08 0.74 18.39
N GLU A 467 -25.92 1.75 18.61
CA GLU A 467 -25.56 3.17 18.77
C GLU A 467 -24.81 3.85 17.60
N GLY A 468 -24.81 3.27 16.39
CA GLY A 468 -24.15 3.84 15.20
C GLY A 468 -22.68 3.46 15.00
N VAL A 469 -22.19 2.50 15.79
CA VAL A 469 -20.93 1.79 15.54
C VAL A 469 -21.15 0.82 14.39
N VAL A 470 -20.31 0.88 13.36
CA VAL A 470 -20.28 -0.12 12.29
C VAL A 470 -18.95 -0.86 12.40
N ARG A 471 -19.00 -2.09 12.88
CA ARG A 471 -17.81 -2.95 13.00
C ARG A 471 -17.40 -3.46 11.62
N LYS A 472 -16.52 -2.72 10.94
CA LYS A 472 -15.92 -3.13 9.64
C LYS A 472 -14.54 -3.73 9.82
N ARG A 473 -14.49 -4.96 10.31
CA ARG A 473 -13.25 -5.75 10.49
C ARG A 473 -13.40 -7.08 9.76
N GLN A 474 -12.33 -7.60 9.16
CA GLN A 474 -12.31 -9.00 8.77
C GLN A 474 -12.37 -9.85 10.05
N GLU A 475 -13.42 -10.64 10.25
CA GLU A 475 -13.58 -11.46 11.45
C GLU A 475 -12.38 -12.40 11.67
N ASN A 476 -11.83 -12.94 10.57
CA ASN A 476 -10.73 -13.90 10.57
C ASN A 476 -9.50 -13.36 9.81
N GLY A 477 -8.29 -13.75 10.22
CA GLY A 477 -7.05 -13.37 9.55
C GLY A 477 -6.25 -12.25 10.26
N ASP A 478 -5.19 -11.83 9.60
CA ASP A 478 -4.19 -10.89 10.14
C ASP A 478 -4.34 -9.46 9.61
N GLY A 479 -5.25 -9.20 8.67
CA GLY A 479 -5.49 -7.84 8.15
C GLY A 479 -4.36 -7.29 7.25
N SER A 480 -3.45 -8.15 6.79
CA SER A 480 -2.38 -7.79 5.86
C SER A 480 -2.92 -7.43 4.48
N THR A 481 -2.28 -6.49 3.78
CA THR A 481 -2.60 -6.18 2.37
C THR A 481 -1.88 -7.10 1.39
N GLY A 482 -0.93 -7.92 1.88
CA GLY A 482 0.10 -8.50 1.03
C GLY A 482 0.99 -7.41 0.40
N VAL A 483 1.54 -7.70 -0.78
CA VAL A 483 2.29 -6.75 -1.57
C VAL A 483 1.35 -5.97 -2.49
N VAL A 484 1.34 -4.64 -2.37
CA VAL A 484 0.51 -3.74 -3.19
C VAL A 484 1.43 -3.02 -4.17
N ILE A 485 1.34 -3.32 -5.47
CA ILE A 485 2.26 -2.84 -6.50
C ILE A 485 1.58 -1.73 -7.33
N MET A 486 2.14 -0.52 -7.30
CA MET A 486 1.47 0.70 -7.78
C MET A 486 2.23 1.40 -8.92
N ASP A 487 1.50 2.17 -9.71
CA ASP A 487 2.03 3.17 -10.64
C ASP A 487 1.83 4.59 -10.08
N CYS A 488 2.71 5.51 -10.47
CA CYS A 488 2.63 6.96 -10.23
C CYS A 488 2.47 7.41 -8.76
N VAL A 489 2.91 6.61 -7.79
CA VAL A 489 2.88 6.99 -6.37
C VAL A 489 3.87 8.11 -6.05
N GLY A 490 3.53 8.97 -5.10
CA GLY A 490 4.34 10.12 -4.70
C GLY A 490 4.16 11.35 -5.58
N GLU A 491 3.32 11.31 -6.61
CA GLU A 491 3.04 12.48 -7.46
C GLU A 491 2.53 13.64 -6.58
N ASN A 492 3.10 14.84 -6.77
CA ASN A 492 2.83 16.02 -5.94
C ASN A 492 3.09 15.83 -4.42
N GLY A 493 3.92 14.85 -4.05
CA GLY A 493 4.22 14.52 -2.65
C GLY A 493 3.18 13.63 -1.98
N ASP A 494 2.17 13.14 -2.71
CA ASP A 494 1.15 12.25 -2.17
C ASP A 494 1.67 10.80 -2.06
N TRP A 495 2.08 10.45 -0.84
CA TRP A 495 2.53 9.12 -0.47
C TRP A 495 1.52 8.37 0.42
N ASP A 496 0.29 8.87 0.56
CA ASP A 496 -0.61 8.39 1.60
C ASP A 496 -1.03 6.94 1.40
N LEU A 497 -1.26 6.49 0.16
CA LEU A 497 -1.50 5.07 -0.12
C LEU A 497 -0.31 4.18 0.31
N VAL A 498 0.92 4.62 0.06
CA VAL A 498 2.14 3.89 0.49
C VAL A 498 2.19 3.80 2.02
N ARG A 499 1.93 4.91 2.71
CA ARG A 499 1.91 4.99 4.16
C ARG A 499 0.77 4.16 4.76
N LEU A 500 -0.38 4.14 4.11
CA LEU A 500 -1.55 3.36 4.49
C LEU A 500 -1.26 1.86 4.38
N VAL A 501 -0.65 1.40 3.29
CA VAL A 501 -0.19 0.00 3.15
C VAL A 501 0.78 -0.37 4.28
N ILE A 502 1.76 0.49 4.59
CA ILE A 502 2.68 0.25 5.70
C ILE A 502 1.92 0.19 7.04
N GLY A 503 0.99 1.11 7.26
CA GLY A 503 0.14 1.16 8.46
C GLY A 503 -0.73 -0.09 8.65
N MET A 504 -1.08 -0.81 7.58
CA MET A 504 -1.83 -2.07 7.70
C MET A 504 -1.02 -3.20 8.33
N ASN A 505 0.31 -3.07 8.48
CA ASN A 505 1.08 -4.01 9.32
C ASN A 505 0.62 -4.03 10.78
N MET A 506 -0.14 -3.02 11.23
CA MET A 506 -0.74 -3.05 12.55
C MET A 506 -1.70 -4.24 12.75
N GLY A 507 -2.33 -4.75 11.68
CA GLY A 507 -3.19 -5.93 11.77
C GLY A 507 -2.45 -7.16 12.32
N VAL A 508 -1.27 -7.46 11.77
CA VAL A 508 -0.46 -8.59 12.23
C VAL A 508 0.21 -8.29 13.58
N LEU A 509 0.58 -7.04 13.85
CA LEU A 509 1.20 -6.66 15.13
C LEU A 509 0.23 -6.78 16.32
N LEU A 510 -1.08 -6.58 16.12
CA LEU A 510 -2.08 -6.80 17.17
C LEU A 510 -2.04 -8.23 17.73
N LYS A 511 -1.68 -9.22 16.91
CA LYS A 511 -1.59 -10.62 17.35
C LYS A 511 -0.53 -10.84 18.42
N TYR A 512 0.54 -10.03 18.43
CA TYR A 512 1.58 -10.09 19.46
C TYR A 512 1.10 -9.52 20.80
N SER A 513 0.22 -8.52 20.77
CA SER A 513 -0.31 -7.89 21.99
C SER A 513 -1.27 -8.81 22.74
N PHE A 514 -1.99 -9.70 22.05
CA PHE A 514 -2.89 -10.67 22.69
C PHE A 514 -2.15 -11.82 23.39
N CYS A 515 -0.88 -12.09 23.05
CA CYS A 515 -0.08 -13.14 23.70
C CYS A 515 0.54 -12.72 25.05
N ILE A 516 0.38 -11.46 25.45
CA ILE A 516 0.95 -10.90 26.70
C ILE A 516 -0.16 -10.67 27.76
N ALA A 517 -1.41 -11.02 27.46
CA ALA A 517 -2.56 -10.87 28.37
C ALA A 517 -2.79 -12.13 29.22
#